data_AF-A0A2X2V7U5-F1
#
_entry.id   AF-A0A2X2V7U5-F1
#
_cell.length_a   1.000
_cell.length_b   1.000
_cell.length_c   1.000
_cell.angle_alpha   90.00
_cell.angle_beta   90.00
_cell.angle_gamma   90.00
#
_symmetry.space_group_name_H-M   'P 1'
#
loop_
_entity.id
_entity.type
_entity.pdbx_description
1 polymer ?
#
loop_
_entity_poly.entity_id
_entity_poly.type
_entity_poly.pdbx_seq_one_letter_code
_entity_poly.pdbx_strand_id
1 'polypeptide(L)'
;MIVKKRETIMPRLSVLFMAALLSACSVLQGTPQPAPSPTNYPQEIQRSQTAELIKIGTVTAVVRGSPMDSEAIIKKKAAAAKSRLLSHHYE
;
A
#
# COMPACT_ATOMS: atom_id res chain seq x y z
N MET A 1 -12.94 -35.18 -37.66
CA MET A 1 -12.86 -33.76 -37.21
C MET A 1 -12.53 -33.57 -35.72
N ILE A 2 -12.18 -34.63 -34.97
CA ILE A 2 -11.99 -34.53 -33.50
C ILE A 2 -10.54 -34.18 -33.13
N VAL A 3 -9.53 -34.51 -33.95
CA VAL A 3 -8.10 -34.20 -33.69
C VAL A 3 -7.80 -32.70 -33.87
N LYS A 4 -8.27 -32.09 -34.97
CA LYS A 4 -8.03 -30.67 -35.26
C LYS A 4 -8.68 -29.70 -34.26
N LYS A 5 -9.74 -30.14 -33.58
CA LYS A 5 -10.43 -29.39 -32.52
C LYS A 5 -9.60 -29.33 -31.23
N ARG A 6 -8.88 -30.41 -30.88
CA ARG A 6 -8.01 -30.48 -29.68
C ARG A 6 -6.79 -29.56 -29.82
N GLU A 7 -6.17 -29.61 -31.00
CA GLU A 7 -5.00 -28.81 -31.41
C GLU A 7 -5.23 -27.31 -31.28
N THR A 8 -6.48 -26.84 -31.49
CA THR A 8 -6.84 -25.42 -31.38
C THR A 8 -7.47 -25.03 -30.04
N ILE A 9 -7.82 -26.00 -29.20
CA ILE A 9 -8.31 -25.76 -27.82
C ILE A 9 -7.12 -25.61 -26.86
N MET A 10 -6.09 -26.44 -26.99
CA MET A 10 -4.90 -26.39 -26.13
C MET A 10 -4.18 -25.03 -26.12
N PRO A 11 -3.89 -24.37 -27.28
CA PRO A 11 -3.29 -23.04 -27.27
C PRO A 11 -4.24 -21.97 -26.72
N ARG A 12 -5.55 -22.08 -26.96
CA ARG A 12 -6.54 -21.15 -26.42
C ARG A 12 -6.64 -21.25 -24.90
N LEU A 13 -6.62 -22.47 -24.37
CA LEU A 13 -6.61 -22.72 -22.93
C LEU A 13 -5.34 -22.16 -22.29
N SER A 14 -4.18 -22.34 -22.94
CA SER A 14 -2.90 -21.78 -22.46
C SER A 14 -2.92 -20.25 -22.41
N VAL A 15 -3.48 -19.59 -23.43
CA VAL A 15 -3.62 -18.13 -23.45
C VAL A 15 -4.58 -17.66 -22.34
N LEU A 16 -5.66 -18.40 -22.10
CA LEU A 16 -6.65 -18.08 -21.06
C LEU A 16 -6.06 -18.23 -19.65
N PHE A 17 -5.26 -19.28 -19.41
CA PHE A 17 -4.53 -19.44 -18.15
C PHE A 17 -3.50 -18.35 -17.92
N MET A 18 -2.73 -17.96 -18.95
CA MET A 18 -1.76 -16.87 -18.83
C MET A 18 -2.46 -15.52 -18.55
N ALA A 19 -3.56 -15.23 -19.24
CA ALA A 19 -4.36 -14.04 -18.97
C ALA A 19 -4.93 -14.02 -17.54
N ALA A 20 -5.38 -15.18 -17.04
CA ALA A 20 -5.88 -15.31 -15.68
C ALA A 20 -4.78 -15.11 -14.62
N LEU A 21 -3.58 -15.67 -14.83
CA LEU A 21 -2.44 -15.50 -13.92
C LEU A 21 -1.96 -14.04 -13.87
N LEU A 22 -1.90 -13.36 -15.02
CA LEU A 22 -1.54 -11.93 -15.06
C LEU A 22 -2.59 -11.04 -14.37
N SER A 23 -3.88 -11.34 -14.55
CA SER A 23 -4.97 -10.59 -13.90
C SER A 23 -5.02 -10.81 -12.38
N ALA A 24 -4.68 -12.02 -11.92
CA ALA A 24 -4.66 -12.35 -10.49
C ALA A 24 -3.66 -11.50 -9.68
N CYS A 25 -2.60 -10.98 -10.29
CA CYS A 25 -1.65 -10.10 -9.60
C CYS A 25 -2.26 -8.76 -9.17
N SER A 26 -3.27 -8.24 -9.88
CA SER A 26 -3.97 -7.01 -9.46
C SER A 26 -4.90 -7.23 -8.27
N VAL A 27 -5.36 -8.46 -8.03
CA VAL A 27 -6.23 -8.78 -6.88
C VAL A 27 -5.45 -8.72 -5.56
N LEU A 28 -4.16 -9.03 -5.58
CA LEU A 28 -3.29 -8.95 -4.39
C LEU A 28 -2.94 -7.51 -3.98
N GLN A 29 -3.16 -6.53 -4.86
CA GLN A 29 -2.84 -5.13 -4.55
C GLN A 29 -3.83 -4.47 -3.59
N GLY A 30 -4.93 -5.15 -3.26
CA GLY A 30 -5.97 -4.66 -2.36
C GLY A 30 -6.67 -3.43 -2.93
N THR A 31 -7.98 -3.33 -2.77
CA THR A 31 -8.62 -2.02 -2.97
C THR A 31 -7.97 -1.03 -2.00
N PRO A 32 -7.51 0.15 -2.45
CA PRO A 32 -7.03 1.19 -1.54
C PRO A 32 -8.06 1.36 -0.42
N GLN A 33 -7.69 1.00 0.80
CA GLN A 33 -8.62 1.13 1.90
C GLN A 33 -8.77 2.63 2.18
N PRO A 34 -10.00 3.15 2.33
CA PRO A 34 -10.18 4.54 2.65
C PRO A 34 -9.36 4.92 3.88
N ALA A 35 -8.80 6.13 3.86
CA ALA A 35 -8.08 6.64 5.00
C ALA A 35 -9.00 6.67 6.24
N PRO A 36 -8.49 6.29 7.42
CA PRO A 36 -9.28 6.34 8.64
C PRO A 36 -9.70 7.78 8.93
N SER A 37 -10.83 7.93 9.62
CA SER A 37 -11.41 9.24 9.91
C SER A 37 -10.39 10.19 10.56
N PRO A 38 -10.31 11.44 10.09
CA PRO A 38 -9.36 12.42 10.59
C PRO A 38 -9.55 12.67 12.10
N THR A 39 -8.52 12.36 12.90
CA THR A 39 -8.53 12.58 14.35
C THR A 39 -7.67 13.81 14.73
N ASN A 40 -7.87 14.36 15.93
CA ASN A 40 -7.11 15.52 16.44
C ASN A 40 -5.63 15.23 16.77
N TYR A 41 -5.20 13.97 16.66
CA TYR A 41 -3.80 13.57 16.80
C TYR A 41 -3.33 12.85 15.51
N PRO A 42 -2.03 12.91 15.18
CA PRO A 42 -1.48 12.19 14.04
C PRO A 42 -1.71 10.68 14.19
N GLN A 43 -2.46 10.09 13.28
CA GLN A 43 -2.70 8.64 13.24
C GLN A 43 -1.72 7.97 12.27
N GLU A 44 -1.25 6.77 12.63
CA GLU A 44 -0.49 5.93 11.72
C GLU A 44 -1.40 5.34 10.63
N ILE A 45 -1.00 5.51 9.36
CA ILE A 45 -1.73 5.03 8.19
C ILE A 45 -0.85 4.11 7.33
N GLN A 46 -1.49 3.09 6.76
CA GLN A 46 -0.83 2.17 5.83
C GLN A 46 -0.60 2.83 4.46
N ARG A 47 0.36 2.32 3.69
CA ARG A 47 0.66 2.80 2.34
C ARG A 47 -0.57 2.76 1.42
N SER A 48 -1.40 1.73 1.51
CA SER A 48 -2.65 1.61 0.74
C SER A 48 -3.63 2.75 1.02
N GLN A 49 -3.55 3.38 2.19
CA GLN A 49 -4.42 4.47 2.63
C GLN A 49 -3.88 5.85 2.27
N THR A 50 -2.68 5.93 1.67
CA THR A 50 -2.09 7.20 1.22
C THR A 50 -2.51 7.60 -0.20
N ALA A 51 -3.21 6.73 -0.93
CA ALA A 51 -3.52 6.93 -2.35
C ALA A 51 -4.28 8.23 -2.63
N GLU A 52 -5.16 8.66 -1.71
CA GLU A 52 -5.99 9.86 -1.84
C GLU A 52 -5.44 11.04 -1.01
N LEU A 53 -4.26 10.91 -0.43
CA LEU A 53 -3.69 11.93 0.48
C LEU A 53 -2.60 12.74 -0.19
N ILE A 54 -2.64 14.06 0.05
CA ILE A 54 -1.56 14.95 -0.33
C ILE A 54 -0.47 14.89 0.74
N LYS A 55 0.75 14.51 0.34
CA LYS A 55 1.92 14.55 1.22
C LYS A 55 2.31 16.01 1.49
N ILE A 56 2.21 16.42 2.76
CA ILE A 56 2.59 17.79 3.18
C ILE A 56 4.07 17.96 3.53
N GLY A 57 4.80 16.85 3.76
CA GLY A 57 6.22 16.87 4.12
C GLY A 57 6.72 15.51 4.59
N THR A 58 8.02 15.43 4.90
CA THR A 58 8.65 14.27 5.55
C THR A 58 9.29 14.73 6.85
N VAL A 59 9.09 13.97 7.91
CA VAL A 59 9.65 14.22 9.23
C VAL A 59 10.54 13.03 9.61
N THR A 60 11.77 13.30 9.99
CA THR A 60 12.72 12.29 10.49
C THR A 60 13.10 12.58 11.95
N ALA A 61 13.42 11.53 12.70
CA ALA A 61 13.97 11.65 14.06
C ALA A 61 15.18 10.73 14.18
N VAL A 62 16.31 11.29 14.60
CA VAL A 62 17.50 10.53 14.99
C VAL A 62 17.60 10.64 16.50
N VAL A 63 17.42 9.52 17.18
CA VAL A 63 17.39 9.47 18.65
C VAL A 63 18.39 8.44 19.11
N ARG A 64 19.28 8.84 20.02
CA ARG A 64 20.17 7.91 20.70
C ARG A 64 19.40 7.33 21.89
N GLY A 65 18.79 6.17 21.70
CA GLY A 65 17.86 5.58 22.66
C GLY A 65 17.11 4.38 22.08
N SER A 66 15.98 4.03 22.68
CA SER A 66 15.12 2.95 22.18
C SER A 66 14.36 3.39 20.93
N PRO A 67 14.05 2.51 19.97
CA PRO A 67 13.18 2.83 18.83
C PRO A 67 11.85 3.47 19.24
N MET A 68 11.31 3.14 20.42
CA MET A 68 10.09 3.73 20.96
C MET A 68 10.20 5.25 21.21
N ASP A 69 11.41 5.73 21.55
CA ASP A 69 11.66 7.16 21.75
C ASP A 69 11.60 7.93 20.42
N SER A 70 12.00 7.27 19.32
CA SER A 70 11.94 7.84 17.98
C SER A 70 10.50 8.05 17.52
N GLU A 71 9.60 7.10 17.78
CA GLU A 71 8.18 7.21 17.43
C GLU A 71 7.50 8.36 18.19
N ALA A 72 7.78 8.49 19.49
CA ALA A 72 7.24 9.57 20.31
C ALA A 72 7.67 10.96 19.77
N ILE A 73 8.91 11.07 19.32
CA ILE A 73 9.44 12.31 18.71
C ILE A 73 8.83 12.56 17.33
N ILE A 74 8.66 11.53 16.50
CA ILE A 74 8.00 11.64 15.19
C ILE A 74 6.56 12.11 15.35
N LYS A 75 5.78 11.53 16.28
CA LYS A 75 4.40 11.96 16.57
C LYS A 75 4.33 13.42 17.00
N LYS A 76 5.23 13.86 17.87
CA LYS A 76 5.33 15.27 18.30
C LYS A 76 5.65 16.22 17.13
N LYS A 77 6.62 15.87 16.30
CA LYS A 77 6.98 16.65 15.11
C LYS A 77 5.85 16.69 14.07
N ALA A 78 5.14 15.58 13.88
CA ALA A 78 3.98 15.52 12.98
C ALA A 78 2.82 16.40 13.47
N ALA A 79 2.55 16.40 14.77
CA ALA A 79 1.57 17.30 15.38
C ALA A 79 1.98 18.78 15.23
N ALA A 80 3.26 19.10 15.43
CA ALA A 80 3.79 20.45 15.22
C ALA A 80 3.69 20.92 13.77
N ALA A 81 3.87 20.01 12.81
CA ALA A 81 3.68 20.26 11.38
C ALA A 81 2.20 20.38 10.95
N LYS A 82 1.24 20.32 11.91
CA LYS A 82 -0.21 20.24 11.67
C LYS A 82 -0.60 19.08 10.75
N SER A 83 0.22 18.02 10.70
CA SER A 83 -0.16 16.81 9.98
C SER A 83 -1.23 16.07 10.75
N ARG A 84 -2.29 15.67 10.05
CA ARG A 84 -3.35 14.85 10.64
C ARG A 84 -3.07 13.35 10.53
N LEU A 85 -2.19 12.94 9.61
CA LEU A 85 -1.90 11.53 9.29
C LEU A 85 -0.39 11.31 9.14
N LEU A 86 0.12 10.15 9.57
CA LEU A 86 1.52 9.75 9.56
C LEU A 86 1.65 8.39 8.86
N SER A 87 2.50 8.27 7.85
CA SER A 87 2.84 6.97 7.25
C SER A 87 4.31 6.66 7.57
N HIS A 88 4.57 5.50 8.18
CA HIS A 88 5.93 5.03 8.44
C HIS A 88 6.50 4.38 7.17
N HIS A 89 7.59 4.93 6.65
CA HIS A 89 8.40 4.29 5.61
C HIS A 89 9.61 3.67 6.32
N TYR A 90 9.57 2.36 6.56
CA TYR A 90 10.79 1.61 6.85
C TYR A 90 11.47 1.36 5.49
N GLU A 91 12.69 1.85 5.31
CA GLU A 91 13.61 1.27 4.33
C GLU A 91 14.25 0.01 4.92
#